data_AF-A0A0S2SEV2-F1
#
_entry.id   AF-A0A0S2SEV2-F1
#
_cell.length_a   1.000
_cell.length_b   1.000
_cell.length_c   1.000
_cell.angle_alpha   90.00
_cell.angle_beta   90.00
_cell.angle_gamma   90.00
#
_symmetry.space_group_name_H-M   'P 1'
#
loop_
_entity.id
_entity.type
_entity.pdbx_description
1 polymer ?
#
loop_
_entity_poly.entity_id
_entity_poly.type
_entity_poly.pdbx_seq_one_letter_code
_entity_poly.pdbx_strand_id
1 'polypeptide(L)'
;MGLSDLKKKHDLHHQKRFTIDEFIEDAELYARGKPRVVSLERSLASTWASELSGLDERRGQAHFHKATFTLTHNVIEELNDMMQDDGLNKSHLVRLFTRYFATLSQEERQLIYERMGLKPG
;
A
#
# COMPACT_ATOMS: atom_id res chain seq x y z
N MET A 1 -21.47 -27.42 -18.48
CA MET A 1 -21.53 -26.02 -17.98
C MET A 1 -20.74 -25.16 -18.96
N GLY A 2 -21.35 -24.10 -19.51
CA GLY A 2 -20.86 -23.38 -20.70
C GLY A 2 -19.84 -22.27 -20.44
N LEU A 3 -18.96 -22.03 -21.41
CA LEU A 3 -17.93 -20.98 -21.45
C LEU A 3 -18.50 -19.58 -21.73
N SER A 4 -19.64 -19.23 -21.15
CA SER A 4 -20.40 -18.02 -21.52
C SER A 4 -20.07 -16.79 -20.70
N ASP A 5 -19.32 -16.90 -19.59
CA ASP A 5 -19.23 -15.81 -18.61
C ASP A 5 -17.87 -15.10 -18.53
N LEU A 6 -16.96 -15.33 -19.49
CA LEU A 6 -15.70 -14.57 -19.53
C LEU A 6 -15.81 -13.31 -20.39
N LYS A 7 -16.77 -12.43 -20.08
CA LYS A 7 -16.79 -11.07 -20.62
C LYS A 7 -17.08 -10.04 -19.52
N LYS A 8 -16.12 -9.87 -18.60
CA LYS A 8 -16.05 -8.69 -17.74
C LYS A 8 -15.72 -7.47 -18.62
N LYS A 9 -16.75 -6.71 -19.01
CA LYS A 9 -16.58 -5.36 -19.53
C LYS A 9 -16.23 -4.47 -18.35
N HIS A 10 -15.00 -3.97 -18.30
CA HIS A 10 -14.63 -2.91 -17.37
C HIS A 10 -14.95 -1.60 -18.09
N ASP A 11 -16.03 -0.93 -17.69
CA ASP A 11 -16.29 0.43 -18.14
C ASP A 11 -15.22 1.33 -17.53
N LEU A 12 -14.26 1.77 -18.35
CA LEU A 12 -13.26 2.79 -18.03
C LEU A 12 -13.97 4.15 -17.95
N HIS A 13 -14.80 4.32 -16.92
CA HIS A 13 -15.55 5.54 -16.71
C HIS A 13 -14.59 6.61 -16.17
N HIS A 14 -14.44 7.69 -16.96
CA HIS A 14 -13.71 8.93 -16.69
C HIS A 14 -12.22 9.02 -17.09
N GLN A 15 -11.90 8.81 -18.37
CA GLN A 15 -10.75 9.51 -18.97
C GLN A 15 -11.18 10.97 -19.20
N LYS A 16 -10.82 11.87 -18.27
CA LYS A 16 -11.06 13.32 -18.44
C LYS A 16 -10.32 13.79 -19.69
N ARG A 17 -11.02 14.45 -20.62
CA ARG A 17 -10.40 15.00 -21.83
C ARG A 17 -9.57 16.22 -21.44
N PHE A 18 -8.26 16.13 -21.64
CA PHE A 18 -7.32 17.24 -21.45
C PHE A 18 -6.92 17.85 -22.80
N THR A 19 -6.52 19.11 -22.80
CA THR A 19 -6.07 19.84 -23.99
C THR A 19 -4.56 19.68 -24.20
N ILE A 20 -4.07 20.03 -25.38
CA ILE A 20 -2.64 19.93 -25.72
C ILE A 20 -1.80 20.84 -24.82
N ASP A 21 -2.27 22.06 -24.53
CA ASP A 21 -1.57 22.98 -23.64
C ASP A 21 -1.46 22.45 -22.22
N GLU A 22 -2.53 21.80 -21.70
CA GLU A 22 -2.53 21.18 -20.38
C GLU A 22 -1.54 20.00 -20.30
N PHE A 23 -1.32 19.28 -21.40
CA PHE A 23 -0.32 18.21 -21.47
C PHE A 23 1.11 18.74 -21.52
N ILE A 24 1.35 19.84 -22.23
CA ILE A 24 2.67 20.47 -22.34
C ILE A 24 3.09 21.03 -20.98
N GLU A 25 2.20 21.70 -20.27
CA GLU A 25 2.46 22.17 -18.91
C GLU A 25 2.72 21.01 -17.93
N ASP A 26 1.95 19.91 -18.05
CA ASP A 26 2.17 18.72 -17.21
C ASP A 26 3.51 18.03 -17.52
N ALA A 27 4.05 18.16 -18.73
CA ALA A 27 5.37 17.61 -19.09
C ALA A 27 6.52 18.33 -18.34
N GLU A 28 6.43 19.65 -18.16
CA GLU A 28 7.40 20.39 -17.35
C GLU A 28 7.30 20.01 -15.87
N LEU A 29 6.07 19.86 -15.37
CA LEU A 29 5.81 19.42 -14.01
C LEU A 29 6.30 17.98 -13.80
N TYR A 30 6.15 17.10 -14.79
CA TYR A 30 6.65 15.73 -14.78
C TYR A 30 8.18 15.70 -14.74
N ALA A 31 8.86 16.50 -15.56
CA ALA A 31 10.32 16.63 -15.54
C ALA A 31 10.84 17.14 -14.18
N ARG A 32 10.02 17.92 -13.46
CA ARG A 32 10.28 18.41 -12.10
C ARG A 32 9.75 17.46 -10.99
N GLY A 33 9.20 16.30 -11.35
CA GLY A 33 8.74 15.28 -10.41
C GLY A 33 7.37 15.54 -9.75
N LYS A 34 6.56 16.48 -10.26
CA LYS A 34 5.25 16.86 -9.70
C LYS A 34 4.09 16.73 -10.71
N PRO A 35 3.85 15.55 -11.31
CA PRO A 35 2.80 15.39 -12.31
C PRO A 35 1.40 15.55 -11.71
N ARG A 36 0.54 16.27 -12.42
CA ARG A 36 -0.81 16.65 -11.98
C ARG A 36 -1.90 15.86 -12.70
N VAL A 37 -1.75 15.54 -13.99
CA VAL A 37 -2.82 14.95 -14.81
C VAL A 37 -2.53 13.48 -15.14
N VAL A 38 -1.29 13.13 -15.48
CA VAL A 38 -0.90 11.74 -15.81
C VAL A 38 -0.83 10.80 -14.59
N SER A 39 -1.14 11.28 -13.39
CA SER A 39 -1.03 10.54 -12.13
C SER A 39 -2.36 10.35 -11.39
N LEU A 40 -3.49 10.27 -12.10
CA LEU A 40 -4.80 10.07 -11.45
C LEU A 40 -4.87 8.75 -10.65
N GLU A 41 -4.02 7.75 -10.94
CA GLU A 41 -3.89 6.56 -10.07
C GLU A 41 -3.17 6.80 -8.74
N ARG A 42 -2.46 7.93 -8.56
CA ARG A 42 -1.64 8.19 -7.36
C ARG A 42 -2.30 9.12 -6.34
N SER A 43 -3.31 9.89 -6.73
CA SER A 43 -3.88 10.94 -5.86
C SER A 43 -4.55 10.40 -4.60
N LEU A 44 -5.14 9.20 -4.61
CA LEU A 44 -5.77 8.62 -3.42
C LEU A 44 -4.80 7.91 -2.47
N ALA A 45 -3.53 7.74 -2.86
CA ALA A 45 -2.49 7.13 -2.04
C ALA A 45 -1.54 8.15 -1.39
N SER A 46 -1.73 9.45 -1.67
CA SER A 46 -0.70 10.47 -1.47
C SER A 46 -0.53 10.97 -0.04
N THR A 47 -1.53 10.83 0.84
CA THR A 47 -1.40 11.31 2.23
C THR A 47 -0.58 10.38 3.12
N TRP A 48 -0.60 9.06 2.87
CA TRP A 48 0.16 8.07 3.65
C TRP A 48 1.47 7.62 2.97
N ALA A 49 1.56 7.75 1.64
CA ALA A 49 2.80 7.44 0.90
C ALA A 49 3.89 8.50 1.10
N SER A 50 3.53 9.76 1.35
CA SER A 50 4.52 10.85 1.45
C SER A 50 5.40 10.76 2.70
N GLU A 51 4.90 10.21 3.82
CA GLU A 51 5.71 9.97 5.03
C GLU A 51 6.63 8.73 4.94
N LEU A 52 6.48 7.92 3.87
CA LEU A 52 7.36 6.80 3.54
C LEU A 52 8.34 7.14 2.41
N SER A 53 8.08 8.21 1.64
CA SER A 53 8.88 8.59 0.46
C SER A 53 10.16 9.38 0.76
N GLY A 54 10.51 9.63 2.02
CA GLY A 54 11.76 10.31 2.39
C GLY A 54 13.05 9.50 2.19
N LEU A 55 12.94 8.23 1.76
CA LEU A 55 14.08 7.31 1.65
C LEU A 55 14.31 6.69 0.26
N ASP A 56 13.48 6.97 -0.75
CA ASP A 56 13.49 6.16 -1.97
C ASP A 56 13.38 6.95 -3.28
N GLU A 57 14.22 7.97 -3.45
CA GLU A 57 14.49 8.56 -4.78
C GLU A 57 15.69 7.91 -5.48
N ARG A 58 16.26 6.82 -4.95
CA ARG A 58 17.47 6.19 -5.52
C ARG A 58 17.46 4.67 -5.46
N ARG A 59 16.67 4.02 -6.32
CA ARG A 59 17.03 2.75 -7.00
C ARG A 59 15.93 2.40 -8.01
N GLY A 60 16.32 2.05 -9.23
CA GLY A 60 15.41 1.55 -10.26
C GLY A 60 14.50 0.46 -9.71
N GLN A 61 13.22 0.52 -10.08
CA GLN A 61 12.13 -0.43 -9.76
C GLN A 61 12.60 -1.63 -8.95
N ALA A 62 12.60 -1.49 -7.63
CA ALA A 62 12.92 -2.62 -6.75
C ALA A 62 11.98 -3.76 -7.12
N HIS A 63 12.55 -4.88 -7.57
CA HIS A 63 11.78 -6.09 -7.81
C HIS A 63 11.13 -6.51 -6.49
N PHE A 64 9.84 -6.25 -6.35
CA PHE A 64 9.09 -6.65 -5.17
C PHE A 64 8.97 -8.17 -5.16
N HIS A 65 9.66 -8.83 -4.22
CA HIS A 65 9.44 -10.24 -3.98
C HIS A 65 8.06 -10.44 -3.35
N LYS A 66 7.22 -11.25 -3.99
CA LYS A 66 5.98 -11.71 -3.38
C LYS A 66 6.34 -12.66 -2.23
N ALA A 67 5.97 -12.29 -1.02
CA ALA A 67 6.03 -13.17 0.15
C ALA A 67 4.62 -13.66 0.47
N THR A 68 4.43 -14.97 0.46
CA THR A 68 3.20 -15.62 0.93
C THR A 68 3.47 -16.18 2.31
N PHE A 69 2.72 -15.73 3.31
CA PHE A 69 2.78 -16.24 4.68
C PHE A 69 1.52 -17.04 4.97
N THR A 70 1.66 -18.13 5.73
CA THR A 70 0.52 -18.91 6.22
C THR A 70 0.10 -18.34 7.56
N LEU A 71 -1.15 -17.89 7.66
CA LEU A 71 -1.76 -17.50 8.92
C LEU A 71 -2.71 -18.59 9.41
N THR A 72 -2.85 -18.71 10.72
CA THR A 72 -3.90 -19.53 11.33
C THR A 72 -5.27 -18.89 11.12
N HIS A 73 -6.33 -19.69 11.19
CA HIS A 73 -7.71 -19.23 10.97
C HIS A 73 -8.08 -18.08 11.92
N ASN A 74 -7.78 -18.23 13.22
CA ASN A 74 -8.09 -17.22 14.23
C ASN A 74 -7.45 -15.86 13.90
N VAL A 75 -6.19 -15.86 13.43
CA VAL A 75 -5.50 -14.61 13.05
C VAL A 75 -6.14 -13.97 11.83
N ILE A 76 -6.69 -14.76 10.90
CA ILE A 76 -7.41 -14.23 9.73
C ILE A 76 -8.73 -13.57 10.16
N GLU A 77 -9.43 -14.13 11.14
CA GLU A 77 -10.66 -13.56 11.70
C GLU A 77 -10.36 -12.27 12.46
N GLU A 78 -9.39 -12.27 13.40
CA GLU A 78 -8.97 -11.06 14.12
C GLU A 78 -8.55 -9.94 13.16
N LEU A 79 -7.81 -10.26 12.10
CA LEU A 79 -7.46 -9.31 11.05
C LEU A 79 -8.67 -8.79 10.28
N ASN A 80 -9.68 -9.63 10.01
CA ASN A 80 -10.90 -9.19 9.34
C ASN A 80 -11.73 -8.26 10.23
N ASP A 81 -11.82 -8.56 11.52
CA ASP A 81 -12.61 -7.77 12.47
C ASP A 81 -12.00 -6.38 12.63
N MET A 82 -10.68 -6.30 12.85
CA MET A 82 -9.95 -5.01 12.89
C MET A 82 -10.12 -4.18 11.60
N MET A 83 -10.26 -4.83 10.44
CA MET A 83 -10.50 -4.11 9.18
C MET A 83 -11.88 -3.49 9.07
N GLN A 84 -12.91 -4.12 9.63
CA GLN A 84 -14.28 -3.63 9.54
C GLN A 84 -14.45 -2.31 10.30
N ASP A 85 -13.74 -2.18 11.42
CA ASP A 85 -13.80 -0.98 12.26
C ASP A 85 -12.98 0.18 11.67
N ASP A 86 -11.78 -0.10 11.14
CA ASP A 86 -10.83 0.94 10.71
C ASP A 86 -10.87 1.28 9.21
N GLY A 87 -11.54 0.47 8.39
CA GLY A 87 -11.57 0.63 6.92
C GLY A 87 -10.21 0.40 6.25
N LEU A 88 -9.25 -0.18 6.96
CA LEU A 88 -7.93 -0.52 6.43
C LEU A 88 -7.96 -1.88 5.71
N ASN A 89 -7.00 -2.13 4.80
CA ASN A 89 -6.88 -3.43 4.13
C ASN A 89 -5.87 -4.34 4.85
N LYS A 90 -5.99 -5.68 4.70
CA LYS A 90 -5.11 -6.68 5.35
C LYS A 90 -3.64 -6.39 5.15
N SER A 91 -3.25 -6.11 3.90
CA SER A 91 -1.85 -5.87 3.56
C SER A 91 -1.32 -4.59 4.20
N HIS A 92 -2.16 -3.56 4.32
CA HIS A 92 -1.82 -2.29 4.92
C HIS A 92 -1.63 -2.45 6.43
N LEU A 93 -2.53 -3.15 7.11
CA LEU A 93 -2.42 -3.39 8.55
C LEU A 93 -1.15 -4.19 8.88
N VAL A 94 -0.86 -5.26 8.12
CA VAL A 94 0.38 -6.04 8.30
C VAL A 94 1.62 -5.18 8.09
N ARG A 95 1.65 -4.31 7.07
CA ARG A 95 2.77 -3.38 6.84
C ARG A 95 2.90 -2.36 7.95
N LEU A 96 1.78 -1.82 8.45
CA LEU A 96 1.75 -0.86 9.55
C LEU A 96 2.33 -1.46 10.82
N PHE A 97 1.84 -2.64 11.23
CA PHE A 97 2.35 -3.35 12.39
C PHE A 97 3.84 -3.70 12.23
N THR A 98 4.25 -4.14 11.05
CA THR A 98 5.67 -4.41 10.78
C THR A 98 6.53 -3.15 10.93
N ARG A 99 6.09 -2.01 10.38
CA ARG A 99 6.81 -0.73 10.50
C ARG A 99 6.85 -0.25 11.95
N TYR A 100 5.71 -0.28 12.65
CA TYR A 100 5.62 0.07 14.05
C TYR A 100 6.59 -0.77 14.90
N PHE A 101 6.55 -2.10 14.73
CA PHE A 101 7.45 -3.00 15.45
C PHE A 101 8.92 -2.73 15.14
N ALA A 102 9.24 -2.38 13.88
CA ALA A 102 10.59 -2.00 13.47
C ALA A 102 11.08 -0.68 14.10
N THR A 103 10.17 0.24 14.45
CA THR A 103 10.54 1.51 15.11
C THR A 103 10.72 1.40 16.63
N LEU A 104 10.19 0.35 17.25
CA LEU A 104 10.32 0.13 18.70
C LEU A 104 11.76 -0.17 19.10
N SER A 105 12.13 0.32 20.29
CA SER A 105 13.39 0.00 20.96
C SER A 105 13.46 -1.47 21.40
N GLN A 106 14.66 -1.94 21.73
CA GLN A 106 14.85 -3.32 22.15
C GLN A 106 14.08 -3.65 23.45
N GLU A 107 14.01 -2.70 24.39
CA GLU A 107 13.29 -2.86 25.66
C GLU A 107 11.78 -2.97 25.42
N GLU A 108 11.21 -2.14 24.55
CA GLU A 108 9.79 -2.19 24.20
C GLU A 108 9.43 -3.50 23.49
N ARG A 109 10.30 -3.98 22.61
CA ARG A 109 10.11 -5.30 21.98
C ARG A 109 10.15 -6.43 23.00
N GLN A 110 11.06 -6.36 23.98
CA GLN A 110 11.14 -7.35 25.07
C GLN A 110 9.87 -7.38 25.91
N LEU A 111 9.30 -6.21 26.25
CA LEU A 111 8.03 -6.12 26.96
C LEU A 111 6.88 -6.76 26.17
N ILE A 112 6.85 -6.56 24.84
CA ILE A 112 5.87 -7.23 23.97
C ILE A 112 6.08 -8.74 24.00
N TYR A 113 7.31 -9.22 23.87
CA TYR A 113 7.60 -10.66 23.92
C TYR A 113 7.19 -11.28 25.26
N GLU A 114 7.52 -10.63 26.38
CA GLU A 114 7.12 -11.08 27.72
C GLU A 114 5.60 -11.15 27.85
N ARG A 115 4.88 -10.12 27.40
CA ARG A 115 3.40 -10.10 27.41
C ARG A 115 2.80 -11.22 26.56
N MET A 116 3.46 -11.56 25.47
CA MET A 116 3.06 -12.65 24.56
C MET A 116 3.59 -14.02 25.00
N GLY A 117 4.28 -14.11 26.14
CA GLY A 117 4.85 -15.36 26.66
C GLY A 117 6.03 -15.92 25.85
N LEU A 118 6.61 -15.12 24.96
CA LEU A 118 7.77 -15.47 24.16
C LEU A 118 9.03 -15.05 24.91
N LYS A 119 9.94 -15.99 25.18
CA LYS A 119 11.28 -15.64 25.68
C LYS A 119 12.19 -15.36 24.48
N PRO A 120 12.72 -14.14 24.32
CA PRO A 120 13.77 -13.92 23.32
C PRO A 120 14.99 -14.75 23.71
N GLY A 121 15.51 -15.53 22.75
CA GLY A 121 16.72 -16.35 22.90
C GLY A 121 18.01 -15.56 22.74
#